data_AF-A0A3E0NPU0-F1
#
_entry.id   AF-A0A3E0NPU0-F1
#
_cell.length_a   1.000
_cell.length_b   1.000
_cell.length_c   1.000
_cell.angle_alpha   90.00
_cell.angle_beta   90.00
_cell.angle_gamma   90.00
#
_symmetry.space_group_name_H-M   'P 1'
#
loop_
_entity.id
_entity.type
_entity.pdbx_description
1 polymer ?
#
loop_
_entity_poly.entity_id
_entity_poly.type
_entity_poly.pdbx_seq_one_letter_code
_entity_poly.pdbx_strand_id
1 'polypeptide(L)' 'MRTTLEIDDDVLRAARVLARERETSLGSVVSDLARRGLKAGPGSGSRSGLPVFEIREDAAVFGPEEVADALDEDF' A
#
# COMPACT_ATOMS: atom_id res chain seq x y z
N MET A 1 11.27 -20.41 -5.54
CA MET A 1 11.10 -20.89 -6.93
C MET A 1 11.78 -19.90 -7.87
N ARG A 2 12.37 -20.36 -8.97
CA ARG A 2 12.94 -19.51 -10.03
C ARG A 2 11.99 -19.56 -11.23
N THR A 3 11.47 -18.41 -11.62
CA THR A 3 10.53 -18.27 -12.75
C THR A 3 10.99 -17.09 -13.59
N THR A 4 10.82 -17.18 -14.91
CA THR A 4 11.04 -16.06 -15.83
C THR A 4 9.69 -15.42 -16.12
N LEU A 5 9.58 -14.11 -15.95
CA LEU A 5 8.37 -13.33 -16.19
C LEU A 5 8.75 -12.11 -17.01
N GLU A 6 7.92 -11.75 -17.97
CA GLU A 6 7.98 -10.42 -18.59
C GLU A 6 7.35 -9.41 -17.62
N ILE A 7 8.00 -8.26 -17.46
CA ILE A 7 7.57 -7.17 -16.59
C ILE A 7 7.85 -5.85 -17.30
N ASP A 8 6.95 -4.88 -17.13
CA ASP A 8 7.14 -3.55 -17.69
C ASP A 8 8.37 -2.84 -17.08
N ASP A 9 9.03 -2.00 -17.89
CA ASP A 9 10.27 -1.33 -17.51
C ASP A 9 10.11 -0.38 -16.31
N ASP A 10 8.93 0.24 -16.18
CA ASP A 10 8.60 1.11 -15.05
C ASP A 10 8.48 0.33 -13.74
N VAL A 11 7.84 -0.85 -13.77
CA VAL A 11 7.75 -1.77 -12.64
C VAL A 11 9.14 -2.28 -12.25
N LEU A 12 9.97 -2.69 -13.22
CA LEU A 12 11.34 -3.13 -12.96
C LEU A 12 12.17 -2.02 -12.31
N ARG A 13 12.07 -0.79 -12.82
CA ARG A 13 12.76 0.38 -12.27
C ARG A 13 12.32 0.66 -10.83
N ALA A 14 11.01 0.68 -10.56
CA ALA A 14 10.48 0.88 -9.22
C ALA A 14 10.96 -0.21 -8.24
N ALA A 15 10.91 -1.47 -8.66
CA ALA A 15 11.37 -2.60 -7.84
C ALA A 15 12.87 -2.52 -7.53
N ARG A 16 13.71 -2.01 -8.45
CA ARG A 16 15.14 -1.79 -8.21
C ARG A 16 15.41 -0.70 -7.18
N VAL A 17 14.65 0.39 -7.22
CA VAL A 17 14.76 1.46 -6.21
C VAL A 17 14.44 0.90 -4.83
N LEU A 18 13.29 0.22 -4.70
CA LEU A 18 12.85 -0.40 -3.45
C LEU A 18 13.84 -1.46 -2.93
N ALA A 19 14.44 -2.24 -3.82
CA ALA A 19 15.43 -3.25 -3.44
C ALA A 19 16.69 -2.61 -2.82
N ARG A 20 17.12 -1.47 -3.35
CA ARG A 20 18.26 -0.70 -2.82
C ARG A 20 17.92 -0.06 -1.48
N GLU A 21 16.76 0.59 -1.36
CA GLU A 21 16.32 1.23 -0.12
C GLU A 21 16.13 0.24 1.03
N ARG A 22 15.65 -0.98 0.72
CA ARG A 22 15.38 -2.02 1.72
C ARG A 22 16.56 -2.96 1.96
N GLU A 23 17.67 -2.79 1.22
CA GLU A 23 18.83 -3.70 1.24
C GLU A 23 18.45 -5.18 1.02
N THR A 24 17.52 -5.45 0.11
CA THR A 24 17.08 -6.83 -0.21
C THR A 24 17.22 -7.14 -1.68
N SER A 25 17.09 -8.42 -2.05
CA SER A 25 17.14 -8.82 -3.46
C SER A 25 15.91 -8.34 -4.25
N LEU A 26 16.12 -8.04 -5.54
CA LEU A 26 15.04 -7.70 -6.47
C LEU A 26 13.92 -8.76 -6.48
N GLY A 27 14.29 -10.04 -6.48
CA GLY A 27 13.33 -11.14 -6.44
C GLY A 27 12.49 -11.15 -5.15
N SER A 28 13.06 -10.78 -4.01
CA SER A 28 12.31 -10.65 -2.75
C SER A 28 11.29 -9.52 -2.81
N VAL A 29 11.70 -8.34 -3.31
CA VAL A 29 10.82 -7.18 -3.49
C VAL A 29 9.67 -7.49 -4.44
N VAL A 30 9.95 -8.08 -5.60
CA VAL A 30 8.91 -8.46 -6.57
C VAL A 30 7.97 -9.51 -5.97
N SER A 31 8.50 -10.50 -5.26
CA SER A 31 7.68 -11.53 -4.62
C SER A 31 6.78 -10.95 -3.52
N ASP A 32 7.27 -9.96 -2.76
CA ASP A 32 6.50 -9.24 -1.75
C ASP A 32 5.40 -8.36 -2.37
N LEU A 33 5.74 -7.59 -3.41
CA LEU A 33 4.78 -6.78 -4.16
C LEU A 33 3.67 -7.66 -4.74
N ALA A 34 4.02 -8.80 -5.35
CA ALA A 34 3.04 -9.74 -5.88
C ALA A 34 2.12 -10.28 -4.78
N ARG A 35 2.66 -10.67 -3.60
CA ARG A 35 1.84 -11.09 -2.46
C ARG A 35 0.90 -10.00 -1.98
N ARG A 36 1.35 -8.75 -1.93
CA ARG A 36 0.51 -7.60 -1.55
C ARG A 36 -0.59 -7.35 -2.58
N GLY A 37 -0.27 -7.42 -3.87
CA GLY A 37 -1.25 -7.29 -4.94
C GLY A 37 -2.31 -8.39 -4.93
N LEU A 38 -1.92 -9.64 -4.64
CA LEU A 38 -2.86 -10.76 -4.52
C LEU A 38 -3.77 -10.66 -3.28
N LYS A 39 -3.31 -9.97 -2.22
CA LYS A 39 -4.10 -9.69 -1.02
C LYS A 39 -4.95 -8.43 -1.14
N ALA A 40 -4.58 -7.51 -2.04
CA ALA A 40 -5.36 -6.32 -2.29
C ALA A 40 -6.70 -6.76 -2.88
N GLY A 41 -7.77 -6.54 -2.12
CA GLY A 41 -9.14 -6.75 -2.60
C GLY A 41 -9.48 -5.82 -3.76
N PRO A 42 -10.69 -5.95 -4.35
CA PRO A 42 -11.15 -5.00 -5.35
C PRO A 42 -10.97 -3.58 -4.82
N GLY A 43 -10.31 -2.75 -5.61
CA GLY A 43 -9.87 -1.42 -5.21
C GLY A 43 -11.00 -0.58 -4.65
N SER A 44 -10.63 0.46 -3.92
CA SER A 44 -11.52 1.53 -3.47
C SER A 44 -12.54 1.84 -4.58
N GLY A 45 -13.83 1.62 -4.32
CA GLY A 45 -14.90 2.01 -5.22
C GLY A 45 -14.85 3.51 -5.56
N SER A 46 -15.75 3.98 -6.41
CA SER A 46 -15.91 5.42 -6.62
C SER A 46 -17.30 5.85 -6.20
N ARG A 47 -17.39 6.96 -5.46
CA ARG A 47 -18.63 7.64 -5.13
C ARG A 47 -18.53 9.08 -5.60
N SER A 48 -19.41 9.48 -6.52
CA SER A 48 -19.42 10.84 -7.09
C SER A 48 -18.09 11.27 -7.75
N GLY A 49 -17.37 10.32 -8.37
CA GLY A 49 -16.07 10.59 -9.01
C GLY A 49 -14.88 10.64 -8.06
N LEU A 50 -15.10 10.47 -6.75
CA LEU A 50 -14.05 10.38 -5.75
C LEU A 50 -13.74 8.91 -5.42
N PRO A 51 -12.47 8.54 -5.22
CA PRO A 51 -12.11 7.21 -4.72
C PRO A 51 -12.62 7.05 -3.28
N VAL A 52 -13.27 5.93 -2.98
CA VAL A 52 -13.82 5.57 -1.67
C VAL A 52 -13.42 4.16 -1.29
N PHE A 53 -13.02 3.92 -0.06
CA PHE A 53 -12.74 2.56 0.45
C PHE A 53 -13.88 2.10 1.35
N GLU A 54 -14.06 0.78 1.44
CA GLU A 54 -15.01 0.22 2.39
C GLU A 54 -14.44 0.31 3.81
N ILE A 55 -15.26 0.83 4.73
CA ILE A 55 -14.99 0.78 6.16
C ILE A 55 -15.91 -0.27 6.79
N ARG A 56 -15.46 -0.88 7.89
CA ARG A 56 -16.33 -1.75 8.68
C ARG A 56 -17.46 -0.92 9.30
N GLU A 57 -18.63 -1.53 9.52
CA GLU A 57 -19.78 -0.85 10.15
C GLU A 57 -19.46 -0.35 11.57
N ASP A 58 -18.52 -1.00 12.26
CA ASP A 58 -18.04 -0.66 13.60
C ASP A 58 -16.77 0.20 13.59
N ALA A 59 -16.40 0.79 12.46
CA ALA A 59 -15.23 1.67 12.38
C ALA A 59 -15.43 2.91 13.26
N ALA A 60 -14.43 3.19 14.11
CA ALA A 60 -14.43 4.40 14.93
C ALA A 60 -14.48 5.65 14.04
N VAL A 61 -15.35 6.59 14.40
CA VAL A 61 -15.38 7.91 13.79
C VAL A 61 -14.32 8.75 14.48
N PHE A 62 -13.50 9.44 13.70
CA PHE A 62 -12.45 10.34 14.20
C PHE A 62 -12.77 11.76 13.71
N GLY A 63 -12.81 12.71 14.64
CA GLY A 63 -13.21 14.09 14.41
C GLY A 63 -12.17 15.10 14.93
N PRO A 64 -12.51 16.40 14.92
CA PRO A 64 -11.57 17.46 15.29
C PRO A 64 -11.05 17.38 16.73
N GLU A 65 -11.84 16.83 17.65
CA GLU A 65 -11.43 16.68 19.06
C GLU A 65 -10.32 15.64 19.19
N GLU A 66 -10.47 14.47 18.56
CA GLU A 66 -9.43 13.44 18.62
C GLU A 66 -8.15 13.84 17.84
N VAL A 67 -8.27 14.69 16.81
CA VAL A 67 -7.11 15.33 16.16
C VAL A 67 -6.38 16.24 17.14
N ALA A 68 -7.12 17.05 17.90
CA ALA A 68 -6.53 17.99 18.86
C ALA A 68 -5.82 17.23 19.98
N ASP A 69 -6.47 16.21 20.55
CA ASP A 69 -5.88 15.36 21.60
C ASP A 69 -4.58 14.69 21.15
N ALA A 70 -4.53 14.19 19.90
CA ALA A 70 -3.33 13.56 19.35
C ALA A 70 -2.18 14.54 19.04
N LEU A 71 -2.49 15.84 18.85
CA LEU A 71 -1.49 16.90 18.68
C LEU A 71 -1.00 17.45 20.02
N ASP A 72 -1.84 17.42 21.05
CA ASP A 72 -1.51 17.81 22.41
C ASP A 72 -0.61 16.76 23.11
N GLU A 73 -0.58 15.51 22.62
CA GLU A 73 0.47 14.54 22.93
C GLU A 73 1.79 14.92 22.23
N ASP A 74 2.50 15.90 22.79
CA ASP A 74 3.89 16.25 22.41
C ASP A 74 4.80 15.00 22.48
N PHE A 75 5.46 14.66 21.36
CA PHE A 75 6.52 13.63 21.26
C PHE A 75 7.86 14.08 21.83
#